data_AF-A0A6G1HQ26-F1
#
_entry.id   AF-A0A6G1HQ26-F1
#
_cell.length_a   1.000
_cell.length_b   1.000
_cell.length_c   1.000
_cell.angle_alpha   90.00
_cell.angle_beta   90.00
_cell.angle_gamma   90.00
#
_symmetry.space_group_name_H-M   'P 1'
#
loop_
_entity.id
_entity.type
_entity.pdbx_description
1 polymer ?
#
loop_
_entity_poly.entity_id
_entity_poly.type
_entity_poly.pdbx_seq_one_letter_code
_entity_poly.pdbx_strand_id
1 'polypeptide(L)'
;MLLNLPRAADTPSNPYERKKAPCLIGTRVELLKGIYAWAYGENSPNIFWLSGLAGTGKSTVAQTVAAECFQKGRLGASFFFSRSGADVRHAGKFVTSIAAQLADNVPGAKRSLYKALKERDTITEEPIRSQWHHLILGPMSKLECDASPTPHILVVDALDECEGEDDIGEILDLFLSLKKTRLRLFLTSRPEVSIWSPLSEMPTSEHLDFVLHRIEKSTVDNDIRFFLRHELGRLARGRSFGKDWPGKALAPEKLSLILDQSHSTVKAPQKHLDEIYATVLRQSLT
;
A
#
# COMPACT_ATOMS: atom_id res chain seq x y z
N MET A 1 22.79 -17.35 -2.44
CA MET A 1 23.04 -15.91 -2.20
C MET A 1 21.76 -15.09 -2.24
N LEU A 2 21.10 -14.85 -3.38
CA LEU A 2 19.83 -14.07 -3.41
C LEU A 2 18.66 -14.72 -2.63
N LEU A 3 18.60 -16.05 -2.61
CA LEU A 3 17.64 -16.82 -1.79
C LEU A 3 17.94 -16.76 -0.29
N ASN A 4 19.14 -16.31 0.09
CA ASN A 4 19.60 -16.26 1.48
C ASN A 4 19.57 -14.84 2.05
N LEU A 5 19.14 -13.83 1.26
CA LEU A 5 18.92 -12.50 1.78
C LEU A 5 17.87 -12.58 2.90
N PRO A 6 18.11 -11.99 4.08
CA PRO A 6 17.11 -11.90 5.12
C PRO A 6 15.87 -11.17 4.58
N ARG A 7 14.72 -11.83 4.56
CA ARG A 7 13.44 -11.24 4.14
C ARG A 7 12.54 -11.08 5.36
N ALA A 8 11.78 -10.01 5.39
CA ALA A 8 10.72 -9.88 6.38
C ALA A 8 9.64 -10.94 6.12
N ALA A 9 9.13 -11.54 7.19
CA ALA A 9 7.92 -12.36 7.08
C ALA A 9 6.76 -11.52 6.49
N ASP A 10 5.88 -12.15 5.71
CA ASP A 10 4.71 -11.53 5.07
C ASP A 10 4.99 -10.43 4.02
N THR A 11 6.18 -10.39 3.43
CA THR A 11 6.50 -9.56 2.25
C THR A 11 6.73 -10.41 0.99
N PRO A 12 5.70 -11.08 0.46
CA PRO A 12 5.84 -11.89 -0.75
C PRO A 12 6.10 -11.01 -1.98
N SER A 13 6.87 -11.52 -2.94
CA SER A 13 7.09 -10.87 -4.24
C SER A 13 5.78 -10.75 -5.04
N ASN A 14 4.84 -11.67 -4.81
CA ASN A 14 3.49 -11.66 -5.36
C ASN A 14 2.50 -11.09 -4.31
N PRO A 15 1.90 -9.90 -4.54
CA PRO A 15 1.00 -9.27 -3.58
C PRO A 15 -0.28 -10.06 -3.33
N TYR A 16 -0.70 -10.96 -4.22
CA TYR A 16 -1.89 -11.81 -4.03
C TYR A 16 -1.74 -12.87 -2.94
N GLU A 17 -0.51 -13.16 -2.51
CA GLU A 17 -0.24 -14.08 -1.38
C GLU A 17 -0.50 -13.43 -0.02
N ARG A 18 -0.69 -12.10 0.02
CA ARG A 18 -1.03 -11.39 1.24
C ARG A 18 -2.50 -11.62 1.60
N LYS A 19 -2.79 -11.74 2.90
CA LYS A 19 -4.16 -11.90 3.42
C LYS A 19 -5.06 -10.67 3.25
N LYS A 20 -4.49 -9.50 2.95
CA LYS A 20 -5.24 -8.24 2.84
C LYS A 20 -5.89 -8.16 1.46
N ALA A 21 -7.21 -7.97 1.43
CA ALA A 21 -7.94 -7.82 0.17
C ALA A 21 -7.68 -6.43 -0.47
N PRO A 22 -7.68 -6.34 -1.81
CA PRO A 22 -7.68 -5.07 -2.52
C PRO A 22 -9.02 -4.32 -2.33
N CYS A 23 -9.09 -3.10 -2.88
CA CYS A 23 -10.32 -2.32 -2.95
C CYS A 23 -11.41 -3.12 -3.66
N LEU A 24 -12.64 -2.98 -3.17
CA LEU A 24 -13.79 -3.53 -3.84
C LEU A 24 -13.95 -2.84 -5.20
N ILE A 25 -14.11 -3.63 -6.26
CA ILE A 25 -14.35 -3.11 -7.62
C ILE A 25 -15.53 -2.15 -7.61
N GLY A 26 -15.33 -0.94 -8.11
CA GLY A 26 -16.34 0.13 -8.11
C GLY A 26 -16.22 1.12 -6.95
N THR A 27 -15.27 0.92 -6.02
CA THR A 27 -14.93 1.91 -4.98
C THR A 27 -13.62 2.62 -5.30
N ARG A 28 -13.41 3.83 -4.76
CA ARG A 28 -12.16 4.61 -4.93
C ARG A 28 -11.74 4.82 -6.39
N VAL A 29 -12.71 4.83 -7.31
CA VAL A 29 -12.47 4.80 -8.76
C VAL A 29 -11.61 5.97 -9.23
N GLU A 30 -12.01 7.21 -8.91
CA GLU A 30 -11.26 8.40 -9.35
C GLU A 30 -9.87 8.50 -8.71
N LEU A 31 -9.74 8.08 -7.44
CA LEU A 31 -8.44 8.00 -6.77
C LEU A 31 -7.50 7.03 -7.49
N LEU A 32 -7.96 5.80 -7.73
CA LEU A 32 -7.15 4.77 -8.40
C LEU A 32 -6.77 5.20 -9.82
N LYS A 33 -7.71 5.82 -10.55
CA LYS A 33 -7.44 6.40 -11.87
C LYS A 33 -6.32 7.44 -11.82
N GLY A 34 -6.33 8.34 -10.84
CA GLY A 34 -5.27 9.32 -10.62
C GLY A 34 -3.92 8.67 -10.30
N ILE A 35 -3.92 7.65 -9.43
CA ILE A 35 -2.71 6.90 -9.09
C ILE A 35 -2.14 6.19 -10.33
N TYR A 36 -2.97 5.56 -11.16
CA TYR A 36 -2.48 4.86 -12.36
C TYR A 36 -2.00 5.83 -13.44
N ALA A 37 -2.64 6.99 -13.57
CA ALA A 37 -2.15 8.07 -14.44
C ALA A 37 -0.74 8.52 -14.02
N TRP A 38 -0.50 8.67 -12.71
CA TRP A 38 0.83 8.94 -12.17
C TRP A 38 1.81 7.77 -12.40
N ALA A 39 1.40 6.54 -12.08
CA ALA A 39 2.29 5.37 -12.12
C ALA A 39 2.82 5.11 -13.53
N TYR A 40 1.99 5.32 -14.55
CA TYR A 40 2.29 5.02 -15.95
C TYR A 40 2.55 6.24 -16.83
N GLY A 41 2.41 7.46 -16.31
CA GLY A 41 2.71 8.69 -17.05
C GLY A 41 4.22 8.88 -17.30
N GLU A 42 4.62 9.44 -18.43
CA GLU A 42 6.05 9.58 -18.78
C GLU A 42 6.76 10.61 -17.91
N ASN A 43 6.13 11.78 -17.69
CA ASN A 43 6.70 12.91 -16.96
C ASN A 43 6.15 13.05 -15.53
N SER A 44 5.67 11.95 -14.95
CA SER A 44 5.14 11.97 -13.59
C SER A 44 6.27 12.01 -12.56
N PRO A 45 6.06 12.71 -11.42
CA PRO A 45 7.01 12.74 -10.31
C PRO A 45 7.38 11.34 -9.80
N ASN A 46 8.52 11.21 -9.13
CA ASN A 46 8.99 9.89 -8.68
C ASN A 46 8.26 9.38 -7.45
N ILE A 47 7.65 10.27 -6.66
CA ILE A 47 6.97 9.91 -5.42
C ILE A 47 5.49 10.28 -5.53
N PHE A 48 4.61 9.34 -5.21
CA PHE A 48 3.21 9.59 -4.90
C PHE A 48 2.98 9.27 -3.45
N TRP A 49 2.59 10.27 -2.66
CA TRP A 49 2.31 10.11 -1.25
C TRP A 49 0.81 10.18 -0.96
N LEU A 50 0.24 9.03 -0.58
CA LEU A 50 -1.14 8.92 -0.15
C LEU A 50 -1.24 9.02 1.39
N SER A 51 -1.63 10.19 1.88
CA SER A 51 -1.76 10.44 3.31
C SER A 51 -3.21 10.33 3.80
N GLY A 52 -3.39 10.07 5.09
CA GLY A 52 -4.72 10.06 5.70
C GLY A 52 -4.80 9.52 7.11
N LEU A 53 -5.94 9.72 7.76
CA LEU A 53 -6.19 9.23 9.12
C LEU A 53 -6.24 7.69 9.18
N ALA A 54 -6.22 7.15 10.40
CA ALA A 54 -6.43 5.72 10.62
C ALA A 54 -7.80 5.29 10.08
N GLY A 55 -7.89 4.09 9.51
CA GLY A 55 -9.16 3.53 9.05
C GLY A 55 -9.71 4.09 7.73
N THR A 56 -9.02 5.04 7.06
CA THR A 56 -9.47 5.61 5.77
C THR A 56 -9.25 4.70 4.55
N GLY A 57 -8.58 3.56 4.73
CA GLY A 57 -8.36 2.57 3.67
C GLY A 57 -7.05 2.69 2.89
N LYS A 58 -6.06 3.48 3.36
CA LYS A 58 -4.73 3.64 2.74
C LYS A 58 -4.10 2.30 2.31
N SER A 59 -3.99 1.36 3.24
CA SER A 59 -3.42 0.05 2.96
C SER A 59 -4.20 -0.80 1.97
N THR A 60 -5.53 -0.62 1.91
CA THR A 60 -6.37 -1.29 0.91
C THR A 60 -6.08 -0.72 -0.48
N VAL A 61 -5.89 0.60 -0.57
CA VAL A 61 -5.42 1.24 -1.81
C VAL A 61 -4.02 0.76 -2.18
N ALA A 62 -3.07 0.74 -1.25
CA ALA A 62 -1.71 0.24 -1.49
C ALA A 62 -1.69 -1.21 -2.01
N GLN A 63 -2.49 -2.09 -1.40
CA GLN A 63 -2.67 -3.47 -1.85
C GLN A 63 -3.23 -3.55 -3.28
N THR A 64 -4.18 -2.68 -3.62
CA THR A 64 -4.78 -2.59 -4.97
C THR A 64 -3.75 -2.13 -6.00
N VAL A 65 -2.97 -1.11 -5.65
CA VAL A 65 -1.90 -0.58 -6.51
C VAL A 65 -0.83 -1.64 -6.74
N ALA A 66 -0.39 -2.35 -5.68
CA ALA A 66 0.58 -3.42 -5.81
C ALA A 66 0.07 -4.55 -6.72
N ALA A 67 -1.18 -4.99 -6.54
CA ALA A 67 -1.79 -6.03 -7.35
C ALA A 67 -1.90 -5.65 -8.84
N GLU A 68 -2.40 -4.44 -9.15
CA GLU A 68 -2.49 -3.93 -10.53
C GLU A 68 -1.10 -3.84 -11.18
N CYS A 69 -0.12 -3.29 -10.45
CA CYS A 69 1.25 -3.19 -10.95
C CYS A 69 1.87 -4.57 -11.19
N PHE A 70 1.61 -5.55 -10.32
CA PHE A 70 2.11 -6.90 -10.49
C PHE A 70 1.51 -7.56 -11.73
N GLN A 71 0.18 -7.46 -11.90
CA GLN A 71 -0.51 -7.99 -13.08
C GLN A 71 0.00 -7.38 -14.39
N LYS A 72 0.37 -6.10 -14.38
CA LYS A 72 0.93 -5.39 -15.54
C LYS A 72 2.44 -5.65 -15.74
N GLY A 73 3.10 -6.43 -14.87
CA GLY A 73 4.56 -6.65 -14.92
C GLY A 73 5.36 -5.39 -14.58
N ARG A 74 4.79 -4.48 -13.79
CA ARG A 74 5.35 -3.16 -13.43
C ARG A 74 5.69 -3.02 -11.96
N LEU A 75 5.26 -3.95 -11.10
CA LEU A 75 5.65 -3.94 -9.70
C LEU A 75 7.13 -4.30 -9.58
N GLY A 76 7.93 -3.45 -8.96
CA GLY A 76 9.30 -3.77 -8.57
C GLY A 76 9.32 -4.53 -7.25
N ALA A 77 8.72 -3.93 -6.22
CA ALA A 77 8.60 -4.53 -4.90
C ALA A 77 7.46 -3.88 -4.11
N SER A 78 7.01 -4.57 -3.07
CA SER A 78 6.05 -4.05 -2.11
C SER A 78 6.46 -4.39 -0.67
N PHE A 79 6.37 -3.41 0.23
CA PHE A 79 6.66 -3.57 1.64
C PHE A 79 5.57 -2.86 2.45
N PHE A 80 5.04 -3.53 3.46
CA PHE A 80 3.94 -3.01 4.24
C PHE A 80 4.34 -3.05 5.70
N PHE A 81 4.67 -1.88 6.24
CA PHE A 81 5.01 -1.75 7.65
C PHE A 81 3.81 -2.12 8.51
N SER A 82 4.07 -2.75 9.64
CA SER A 82 3.02 -3.02 10.61
C SER A 82 3.55 -3.17 12.03
N ARG A 83 2.92 -2.46 12.99
CA ARG A 83 3.28 -2.55 14.41
C ARG A 83 3.07 -3.94 15.02
N SER A 84 2.20 -4.75 14.43
CA SER A 84 1.93 -6.12 14.92
C SER A 84 2.86 -7.17 14.32
N GLY A 85 3.67 -6.82 13.32
CA GLY A 85 4.57 -7.76 12.64
C GLY A 85 6.01 -7.61 13.13
N ALA A 86 6.57 -8.67 13.73
CA ALA A 86 7.90 -8.62 14.34
C ALA A 86 9.03 -8.18 13.38
N ASP A 87 8.93 -8.59 12.10
CA ASP A 87 9.92 -8.30 11.06
C ASP A 87 9.63 -7.05 10.24
N VAL A 88 8.36 -6.63 10.16
CA VAL A 88 7.90 -5.48 9.35
C VAL A 88 7.65 -4.23 10.20
N ARG A 89 7.89 -4.31 11.51
CA ARG A 89 7.89 -3.14 12.41
C ARG A 89 9.20 -2.33 12.36
N HIS A 90 10.31 -2.92 11.89
CA HIS A 90 11.62 -2.24 11.84
C HIS A 90 12.18 -2.21 10.42
N ALA A 91 13.08 -1.27 10.17
CA ALA A 91 13.73 -1.10 8.86
C ALA A 91 14.83 -2.13 8.57
N GLY A 92 15.27 -2.93 9.55
CA GLY A 92 16.43 -3.83 9.42
C GLY A 92 16.35 -4.89 8.31
N LYS A 93 15.14 -5.27 7.87
CA LYS A 93 14.93 -6.18 6.72
C LYS A 93 14.30 -5.48 5.51
N PHE A 94 14.10 -4.16 5.57
CA PHE A 94 13.41 -3.40 4.53
C PHE A 94 14.14 -3.51 3.19
N VAL A 95 15.41 -3.10 3.17
CA VAL A 95 16.20 -3.04 1.93
C VAL A 95 16.44 -4.42 1.33
N THR A 96 16.79 -5.40 2.16
CA THR A 96 17.02 -6.78 1.69
C THR A 96 15.75 -7.42 1.14
N SER A 97 14.58 -7.12 1.71
CA SER A 97 13.28 -7.57 1.19
C SER A 97 12.95 -6.92 -0.14
N ILE A 98 13.17 -5.60 -0.28
CA ILE A 98 12.98 -4.89 -1.55
C ILE A 98 13.94 -5.44 -2.62
N ALA A 99 15.22 -5.61 -2.29
CA ALA A 99 16.23 -6.15 -3.22
C ALA A 99 15.85 -7.56 -3.72
N ALA A 100 15.40 -8.42 -2.82
CA ALA A 100 14.91 -9.75 -3.16
C ALA A 100 13.72 -9.71 -4.14
N GLN A 101 12.71 -8.87 -3.87
CA GLN A 101 11.55 -8.72 -4.74
C GLN A 101 11.90 -8.11 -6.09
N LEU A 102 12.83 -7.14 -6.14
CA LEU A 102 13.34 -6.59 -7.39
C LEU A 102 14.02 -7.65 -8.24
N ALA A 103 14.80 -8.56 -7.64
CA ALA A 103 15.39 -9.68 -8.36
C ALA A 103 14.35 -10.64 -8.98
N ASP A 104 13.19 -10.77 -8.34
CA ASP A 104 12.12 -11.65 -8.78
C ASP A 104 11.25 -10.97 -9.86
N ASN A 105 10.93 -9.68 -9.69
CA ASN A 105 9.92 -8.99 -10.49
C ASN A 105 10.49 -8.10 -11.61
N VAL A 106 11.76 -7.65 -11.50
CA VAL A 106 12.37 -6.74 -12.49
C VAL A 106 13.30 -7.50 -13.44
N PRO A 107 13.00 -7.54 -14.74
CA PRO A 107 13.88 -8.17 -15.72
C PRO A 107 15.30 -7.59 -15.67
N GLY A 108 16.30 -8.48 -15.65
CA GLY A 108 17.72 -8.09 -15.58
C GLY A 108 18.24 -7.76 -14.17
N ALA A 109 17.38 -7.38 -13.22
CA ALA A 109 17.81 -6.99 -11.88
C ALA A 109 18.50 -8.13 -11.13
N LYS A 110 18.03 -9.37 -11.29
CA LYS A 110 18.60 -10.57 -10.67
C LYS A 110 20.11 -10.72 -10.91
N ARG A 111 20.57 -10.47 -12.13
CA ARG A 111 21.99 -10.61 -12.50
C ARG A 111 22.82 -9.51 -11.83
N SER A 112 22.36 -8.26 -11.89
CA SER A 112 23.04 -7.11 -11.31
C SER A 112 23.11 -7.21 -9.78
N LEU A 113 22.01 -7.62 -9.14
CA LEU A 113 21.94 -7.86 -7.70
C LEU A 113 22.84 -9.00 -7.24
N TYR A 114 22.90 -10.10 -8.00
CA TYR A 114 23.81 -11.20 -7.68
C TYR A 114 25.28 -10.77 -7.73
N LYS A 115 25.64 -9.94 -8.72
CA LYS A 115 27.00 -9.38 -8.81
C LYS A 115 27.30 -8.46 -7.63
N ALA A 116 26.38 -7.57 -7.27
CA ALA A 116 26.53 -6.70 -6.11
C ALA A 116 26.74 -7.50 -4.82
N LEU A 117 25.98 -8.58 -4.60
CA LEU A 117 26.17 -9.44 -3.42
C LEU A 117 27.55 -10.09 -3.39
N LYS A 118 28.04 -10.60 -4.52
CA LYS A 118 29.39 -11.17 -4.62
C LYS A 118 30.52 -10.18 -4.39
N GLU A 119 30.30 -8.91 -4.71
CA GLU A 119 31.30 -7.85 -4.48
C GLU A 119 31.41 -7.52 -2.99
N ARG A 120 30.37 -7.77 -2.19
CA ARG A 120 30.33 -7.39 -0.77
C ARG A 120 29.42 -8.31 0.04
N ASP A 121 29.96 -9.45 0.47
CA ASP A 121 29.21 -10.50 1.15
C ASP A 121 28.62 -10.07 2.51
N THR A 122 29.23 -9.09 3.20
CA THR A 122 28.78 -8.58 4.52
C THR A 122 27.71 -7.49 4.43
N ILE A 123 27.25 -7.12 3.23
CA ILE A 123 26.37 -5.95 3.04
C ILE A 123 25.08 -6.03 3.87
N THR A 124 24.55 -7.22 4.16
CA THR A 124 23.33 -7.41 4.95
C THR A 124 23.47 -7.02 6.42
N GLU A 125 24.69 -6.87 6.92
CA GLU A 125 24.99 -6.48 8.31
C GLU A 125 25.32 -4.98 8.43
N GLU A 126 25.36 -4.27 7.31
CA GLU A 126 25.73 -2.86 7.26
C GLU A 126 24.53 -1.93 7.49
N PRO A 127 24.77 -0.63 7.77
CA PRO A 127 23.71 0.35 7.88
C PRO A 127 22.80 0.40 6.65
N ILE A 128 21.53 0.72 6.87
CA ILE A 128 20.48 0.70 5.84
C ILE A 128 20.83 1.54 4.61
N ARG A 129 21.51 2.68 4.81
CA ARG A 129 22.00 3.53 3.72
C ARG A 129 23.01 2.81 2.83
N SER A 130 23.96 2.08 3.39
CA SER A 130 24.93 1.27 2.63
C SER A 130 24.22 0.16 1.86
N GLN A 131 23.29 -0.54 2.51
CA GLN A 131 22.47 -1.56 1.87
C GLN A 131 21.71 -0.99 0.67
N TRP A 132 21.08 0.17 0.82
CA TRP A 132 20.28 0.79 -0.23
C TRP A 132 21.10 1.18 -1.44
N HIS A 133 22.25 1.82 -1.22
CA HIS A 133 23.13 2.21 -2.32
C HIS A 133 23.67 0.99 -3.07
N HIS A 134 24.11 -0.04 -2.35
CA HIS A 134 24.76 -1.21 -2.93
C HIS A 134 23.79 -2.21 -3.54
N LEU A 135 22.63 -2.43 -2.92
CA LEU A 135 21.64 -3.42 -3.35
C LEU A 135 20.54 -2.82 -4.23
N ILE A 136 20.20 -1.54 -4.10
CA ILE A 136 19.10 -0.93 -4.86
C ILE A 136 19.64 0.00 -5.94
N LEU A 137 20.28 1.12 -5.57
CA LEU A 137 20.69 2.14 -6.53
C LEU A 137 21.72 1.62 -7.54
N GLY A 138 22.75 0.92 -7.07
CA GLY A 138 23.80 0.36 -7.91
C GLY A 138 23.26 -0.61 -8.97
N PRO A 139 22.50 -1.65 -8.59
CA PRO A 139 21.92 -2.58 -9.55
C PRO A 139 20.91 -1.94 -10.49
N MET A 140 20.05 -1.05 -9.99
CA MET A 140 18.97 -0.45 -10.77
C MET A 140 19.44 0.65 -11.72
N SER A 141 20.56 1.33 -11.42
CA SER A 141 21.19 2.28 -12.34
C SER A 141 21.92 1.61 -13.50
N LYS A 142 22.33 0.35 -13.34
CA LYS A 142 23.04 -0.45 -14.36
C LYS A 142 22.12 -1.25 -15.27
N LEU A 143 20.81 -1.22 -15.05
CA LEU A 143 19.87 -1.89 -15.93
C LEU A 143 19.87 -1.18 -17.29
N GLU A 144 20.38 -1.88 -18.30
CA GLU A 144 20.44 -1.40 -19.68
C GLU A 144 19.05 -0.98 -20.15
N CYS A 145 19.01 0.09 -20.94
CA CYS A 145 17.80 0.80 -21.31
C CYS A 145 16.87 0.04 -22.28
N ASP A 146 17.16 -1.23 -22.58
CA ASP A 146 16.99 -1.77 -23.93
C ASP A 146 15.71 -2.58 -24.18
N ALA A 147 14.68 -2.46 -23.34
CA ALA A 147 13.39 -3.11 -23.64
C ALA A 147 12.11 -2.38 -23.17
N SER A 148 12.22 -1.37 -22.31
CA SER A 148 11.06 -0.60 -21.85
C SER A 148 11.50 0.71 -21.19
N PRO A 149 11.04 1.89 -21.66
CA PRO A 149 11.34 3.18 -21.04
C PRO A 149 10.59 3.38 -19.70
N THR A 150 9.79 2.41 -19.28
CA THR A 150 8.78 2.64 -18.25
C THR A 150 9.27 2.24 -16.85
N PRO A 151 9.03 3.06 -15.81
CA PRO A 151 9.55 2.81 -14.46
C PRO A 151 8.82 1.65 -13.78
N HIS A 152 9.51 0.95 -12.88
CA HIS A 152 8.91 -0.02 -11.98
C HIS A 152 8.44 0.66 -10.70
N ILE A 153 7.36 0.16 -10.11
CA ILE A 153 6.71 0.76 -8.95
C ILE A 153 7.16 0.04 -7.68
N LEU A 154 7.66 0.80 -6.71
CA LEU A 154 7.83 0.39 -5.33
C LEU A 154 6.58 0.82 -4.55
N VAL A 155 5.95 -0.11 -3.85
CA VAL A 155 4.80 0.17 -2.98
C VAL A 155 5.25 0.06 -1.53
N VAL A 156 5.21 1.16 -0.78
CA VAL A 156 5.52 1.18 0.64
C VAL A 156 4.28 1.65 1.41
N ASP A 157 3.70 0.75 2.19
CA ASP A 157 2.50 1.04 2.98
C ASP A 157 2.84 1.32 4.45
N ALA A 158 2.13 2.29 5.02
CA ALA A 158 2.12 2.62 6.44
C ALA A 158 3.49 2.96 7.04
N LEU A 159 4.26 3.84 6.40
CA LEU A 159 5.59 4.23 6.92
C LEU A 159 5.56 4.76 8.37
N ASP A 160 4.45 5.37 8.81
CA ASP A 160 4.20 5.77 10.21
C ASP A 160 4.12 4.61 11.23
N GLU A 161 4.11 3.36 10.74
CA GLU A 161 4.16 2.15 11.56
C GLU A 161 5.57 1.59 11.72
N CYS A 162 6.60 2.21 11.12
CA CYS A 162 8.00 1.87 11.39
C CYS A 162 8.39 2.34 12.80
N GLU A 163 8.88 1.42 13.63
CA GLU A 163 9.42 1.68 14.96
C GLU A 163 10.85 2.24 14.81
N GLY A 164 11.04 3.50 15.22
CA GLY A 164 12.31 4.23 15.12
C GLY A 164 12.14 5.54 14.34
N GLU A 165 12.06 6.68 15.04
CA GLU A 165 11.91 7.98 14.36
C GLU A 165 13.10 8.31 13.45
N ASP A 166 14.32 7.94 13.87
CA ASP A 166 15.53 8.07 13.07
C ASP A 166 15.45 7.22 11.78
N ASP A 167 14.87 6.02 11.86
CA ASP A 167 14.71 5.12 10.71
C ASP A 167 13.76 5.71 9.66
N ILE A 168 12.69 6.42 10.06
CA ILE A 168 11.76 7.07 9.11
C ILE A 168 12.48 8.16 8.32
N GLY A 169 13.25 9.01 9.01
CA GLY A 169 14.04 10.06 8.36
C GLY A 169 15.06 9.48 7.39
N GLU A 170 15.79 8.44 7.81
CA GLU A 170 16.72 7.74 6.92
C GLU A 170 16.02 7.14 5.71
N ILE A 171 14.90 6.43 5.88
CA ILE A 171 14.14 5.84 4.78
C ILE A 171 13.67 6.91 3.76
N LEU A 172 13.23 8.07 4.22
CA LEU A 172 12.83 9.17 3.33
C LEU A 172 14.00 9.69 2.50
N ASP A 173 15.19 9.84 3.10
CA ASP A 173 16.43 10.16 2.36
C ASP A 173 16.75 9.11 1.29
N LEU A 174 16.54 7.83 1.59
CA LEU A 174 16.73 6.76 0.62
C LEU A 174 15.76 6.91 -0.57
N PHE A 175 14.50 7.25 -0.32
CA PHE A 175 13.51 7.48 -1.38
C PHE A 175 13.84 8.69 -2.25
N LEU A 176 14.38 9.75 -1.65
CA LEU A 176 14.87 10.92 -2.39
C LEU A 176 16.01 10.60 -3.35
N SER A 177 16.81 9.57 -3.05
CA SER A 177 17.91 9.13 -3.91
C SER A 177 17.45 8.38 -5.17
N LEU A 178 16.16 8.02 -5.29
CA LEU A 178 15.61 7.28 -6.44
C LEU A 178 15.60 8.08 -7.75
N LYS A 179 15.84 9.40 -7.70
CA LYS A 179 15.80 10.32 -8.87
C LYS A 179 16.61 9.86 -10.08
N LYS A 180 17.66 9.06 -9.86
CA LYS A 180 18.57 8.56 -10.91
C LYS A 180 18.26 7.12 -11.35
N THR A 181 17.12 6.57 -10.91
CA THR A 181 16.73 5.19 -11.16
C THR A 181 15.41 5.12 -11.92
N ARG A 182 15.12 3.97 -12.52
CA ARG A 182 13.82 3.68 -13.17
C ARG A 182 12.80 3.16 -12.16
N LEU A 183 12.79 3.73 -10.95
CA LEU A 183 11.88 3.37 -9.87
C LEU A 183 11.02 4.56 -9.50
N ARG A 184 9.73 4.30 -9.30
CA ARG A 184 8.80 5.24 -8.67
C ARG A 184 8.29 4.66 -7.36
N LEU A 185 8.02 5.52 -6.40
CA LEU A 185 7.55 5.15 -5.09
C LEU A 185 6.09 5.58 -4.91
N PHE A 186 5.23 4.60 -4.64
CA PHE A 186 3.92 4.83 -4.05
C PHE A 186 4.03 4.62 -2.54
N LEU A 187 3.88 5.69 -1.78
CA LEU A 187 4.03 5.73 -0.33
C LEU A 187 2.68 5.99 0.33
N THR A 188 2.36 5.28 1.41
CA THR A 188 1.26 5.66 2.30
C THR A 188 1.75 5.91 3.71
N SER A 189 1.13 6.90 4.38
CA SER A 189 1.33 7.10 5.82
C SER A 189 0.24 7.98 6.43
N ARG A 190 0.30 8.18 7.74
CA ARG A 190 -0.30 9.36 8.39
C ARG A 190 0.54 10.61 8.09
N PRO A 191 -0.07 11.81 8.10
CA PRO A 191 0.66 13.08 7.95
C PRO A 191 1.34 13.48 9.28
N GLU A 192 2.15 12.59 9.84
CA GLU A 192 2.98 12.90 11.02
C GLU A 192 4.10 13.87 10.61
N VAL A 193 4.53 14.73 11.53
CA VAL A 193 5.47 15.84 11.22
C VAL A 193 6.77 15.34 10.59
N SER A 194 7.30 14.22 11.10
CA SER A 194 8.51 13.55 10.61
C SER A 194 8.44 13.12 9.14
N ILE A 195 7.24 12.85 8.62
CA ILE A 195 7.01 12.46 7.23
C ILE A 195 6.57 13.66 6.39
N TRP A 196 5.68 14.49 6.95
CA TRP A 196 5.09 15.61 6.25
C TRP A 196 6.11 16.70 5.93
N SER A 197 6.95 17.12 6.89
CA SER A 197 7.91 18.22 6.66
C SER A 197 8.86 17.91 5.49
N PRO A 198 9.58 16.77 5.47
CA PRO A 198 10.49 16.45 4.37
C PRO A 198 9.80 16.35 3.02
N LEU A 199 8.60 15.77 2.95
CA LEU A 199 7.86 15.63 1.69
C LEU A 199 7.27 16.96 1.21
N SER A 200 6.77 17.79 2.11
CA SER A 200 6.15 19.08 1.78
C SER A 200 7.15 20.13 1.28
N GLU A 201 8.41 20.01 1.69
CA GLU A 201 9.51 20.86 1.22
C GLU A 201 9.99 20.47 -0.19
N MET A 202 9.57 19.30 -0.70
CA MET A 202 9.96 18.85 -2.03
C MET A 202 9.21 19.63 -3.12
N PRO A 203 9.86 19.90 -4.26
CA PRO A 203 9.17 20.46 -5.42
C PRO A 203 8.05 19.52 -5.91
N THR A 204 6.99 20.10 -6.48
CA THR A 204 5.88 19.36 -7.12
C THR A 204 6.31 18.58 -8.36
N SER A 205 7.48 18.89 -8.93
CA SER A 205 8.11 18.08 -9.99
C SER A 205 8.67 16.75 -9.47
N GLU A 206 8.90 16.62 -8.16
CA GLU A 206 9.54 15.46 -7.54
C GLU A 206 8.58 14.58 -6.76
N HIS A 207 7.48 15.15 -6.26
CA HIS A 207 6.43 14.42 -5.57
C HIS A 207 5.02 14.91 -5.94
N LEU A 208 4.05 14.02 -5.75
CA LEU A 208 2.63 14.31 -5.76
C LEU A 208 2.03 13.84 -4.44
N ASP A 209 1.28 14.69 -3.74
CA ASP A 209 0.56 14.32 -2.53
C ASP A 209 -0.95 14.18 -2.78
N PHE A 210 -1.57 13.23 -2.07
CA PHE A 210 -3.03 13.08 -2.03
C PHE A 210 -3.49 12.76 -0.62
N VAL A 211 -4.47 13.50 -0.12
CA VAL A 211 -4.98 13.37 1.24
C VAL A 211 -6.36 12.70 1.25
N LEU A 212 -6.45 11.43 1.68
CA LEU A 212 -7.68 10.64 1.62
C LEU A 212 -8.87 11.24 2.37
N HIS A 213 -8.61 11.89 3.51
CA HIS A 213 -9.68 12.47 4.34
C HIS A 213 -10.16 13.83 3.83
N ARG A 214 -9.65 14.31 2.69
CA ARG A 214 -10.15 15.49 1.96
C ARG A 214 -11.08 15.13 0.81
N ILE A 215 -11.28 13.85 0.51
CA ILE A 215 -12.28 13.41 -0.48
C ILE A 215 -13.67 13.86 -0.03
N GLU A 216 -14.49 14.31 -0.97
CA GLU A 216 -15.86 14.76 -0.71
C GLU A 216 -16.66 13.69 0.05
N LYS A 217 -17.37 14.11 1.11
CA LYS A 217 -18.17 13.22 1.96
C LYS A 217 -19.14 12.37 1.14
N SER A 218 -19.83 12.97 0.16
CA SER A 218 -20.80 12.26 -0.68
C SER A 218 -20.17 11.08 -1.43
N THR A 219 -18.93 11.24 -1.90
CA THR A 219 -18.16 10.19 -2.57
C THR A 219 -17.78 9.08 -1.58
N VAL A 220 -17.30 9.45 -0.39
CA VAL A 220 -16.97 8.48 0.68
C VAL A 220 -18.22 7.70 1.11
N ASP A 221 -19.35 8.37 1.31
CA ASP A 221 -20.62 7.75 1.71
C ASP A 221 -21.14 6.78 0.65
N ASN A 222 -20.99 7.12 -0.63
CA ASN A 222 -21.34 6.24 -1.74
C ASN A 222 -20.46 4.99 -1.78
N ASP A 223 -19.14 5.13 -1.60
CA ASP A 223 -18.21 4.01 -1.51
C ASP A 223 -18.54 3.08 -0.33
N ILE A 224 -18.79 3.67 0.85
CA ILE A 224 -19.18 2.92 2.05
C ILE A 224 -20.49 2.18 1.80
N ARG A 225 -21.51 2.85 1.26
CA ARG A 225 -22.81 2.24 0.94
C ARG A 225 -22.65 1.08 -0.04
N PHE A 226 -21.84 1.25 -1.08
CA PHE A 226 -21.57 0.21 -2.05
C PHE A 226 -20.87 -1.00 -1.41
N PHE A 227 -19.81 -0.76 -0.64
CA PHE A 227 -19.08 -1.80 0.09
C PHE A 227 -19.97 -2.60 1.03
N LEU A 228 -20.77 -1.90 1.85
CA LEU A 228 -21.63 -2.54 2.84
C LEU A 228 -22.72 -3.38 2.18
N ARG A 229 -23.35 -2.88 1.11
CA ARG A 229 -24.32 -3.66 0.31
C ARG A 229 -23.69 -4.90 -0.30
N HIS A 230 -22.46 -4.79 -0.81
CA HIS A 230 -21.74 -5.91 -1.41
C HIS A 230 -21.45 -7.01 -0.37
N GLU A 231 -20.85 -6.64 0.77
CA GLU A 231 -20.47 -7.59 1.81
C GLU A 231 -21.70 -8.25 2.46
N LEU A 232 -22.77 -7.50 2.70
CA LEU A 232 -24.03 -8.07 3.19
C LEU A 232 -24.64 -9.06 2.19
N GLY A 233 -24.60 -8.73 0.90
CA GLY A 233 -25.03 -9.65 -0.16
C GLY A 233 -24.18 -10.93 -0.20
N ARG A 234 -22.86 -10.81 0.00
CA ARG A 234 -21.95 -11.96 0.07
C ARG A 234 -22.24 -12.85 1.27
N LEU A 235 -22.45 -12.26 2.45
CA LEU A 235 -22.81 -12.99 3.68
C LEU A 235 -24.16 -13.69 3.55
N ALA A 236 -25.16 -13.02 2.97
CA ALA A 236 -26.49 -13.60 2.78
C ALA A 236 -26.47 -14.85 1.89
N ARG A 237 -25.70 -14.79 0.78
CA ARG A 237 -25.48 -15.96 -0.09
C ARG A 237 -24.72 -17.07 0.62
N GLY A 238 -23.66 -16.74 1.35
CA GLY A 238 -22.84 -17.73 2.06
C GLY A 238 -23.58 -18.49 3.17
N ARG A 239 -24.66 -17.92 3.71
CA ARG A 239 -25.50 -18.55 4.75
C ARG A 239 -26.85 -19.07 4.25
N SER A 240 -27.09 -19.05 2.94
CA SER A 240 -28.36 -19.47 2.32
C SER A 240 -29.59 -18.76 2.91
N PHE A 241 -29.44 -17.50 3.35
CA PHE A 241 -30.61 -16.74 3.79
C PHE A 241 -31.53 -16.51 2.58
N GLY A 242 -32.81 -16.86 2.74
CA GLY A 242 -33.82 -16.75 1.69
C GLY A 242 -34.11 -15.30 1.28
N LYS A 243 -35.08 -15.11 0.36
CA LYS A 243 -35.50 -13.78 -0.08
C LYS A 243 -35.94 -12.88 1.08
N ASP A 244 -36.39 -13.49 2.18
CA ASP A 244 -36.97 -12.88 3.39
C ASP A 244 -35.95 -12.56 4.48
N TRP A 245 -34.65 -12.48 4.16
CA TRP A 245 -33.63 -12.05 5.10
C TRP A 245 -33.93 -10.65 5.66
N PRO A 246 -34.14 -10.49 6.99
CA PRO A 246 -34.49 -9.20 7.60
C PRO A 246 -33.46 -8.10 7.31
N GLY A 247 -32.19 -8.49 7.14
CA GLY A 247 -31.12 -7.56 6.79
C GLY A 247 -31.29 -6.86 5.44
N LYS A 248 -32.16 -7.32 4.52
CA LYS A 248 -32.49 -6.54 3.31
C LYS A 248 -33.23 -5.24 3.63
N ALA A 249 -34.13 -5.27 4.61
CA ALA A 249 -34.90 -4.10 5.04
C ALA A 249 -34.13 -3.28 6.09
N LEU A 250 -33.48 -3.95 7.03
CA LEU A 250 -32.82 -3.31 8.18
C LEU A 250 -31.43 -2.73 7.84
N ALA A 251 -30.68 -3.32 6.90
CA ALA A 251 -29.34 -2.83 6.60
C ALA A 251 -29.32 -1.44 5.94
N PRO A 252 -30.21 -1.10 4.98
CA PRO A 252 -30.29 0.26 4.45
C PRO A 252 -30.60 1.30 5.53
N GLU A 253 -31.53 1.02 6.45
CA GLU A 253 -31.93 1.94 7.53
C GLU A 253 -30.83 2.11 8.59
N LYS A 254 -30.20 1.01 9.00
CA LYS A 254 -29.05 1.05 9.91
C LYS A 254 -27.85 1.75 9.26
N LEU A 255 -27.67 1.56 7.96
CA LEU A 255 -26.63 2.23 7.19
C LEU A 255 -26.84 3.75 7.12
N SER A 256 -28.06 4.22 6.88
CA SER A 256 -28.34 5.67 6.94
C SER A 256 -28.05 6.23 8.34
N LEU A 257 -28.47 5.53 9.40
CA LEU A 257 -28.17 5.91 10.78
C LEU A 257 -26.66 5.97 11.06
N ILE A 258 -25.89 5.04 10.54
CA ILE A 258 -24.43 5.01 10.70
C ILE A 258 -23.76 6.16 9.95
N LEU A 259 -24.18 6.44 8.72
CA LEU A 259 -23.65 7.55 7.91
C LEU A 259 -24.00 8.91 8.53
N ASP A 260 -25.20 9.04 9.11
CA ASP A 260 -25.62 10.24 9.83
C ASP A 260 -24.94 10.35 11.20
N GLN A 261 -24.69 9.27 11.94
CA GLN A 261 -24.00 9.33 13.24
C GLN A 261 -22.47 9.50 13.12
N SER A 262 -21.89 9.22 11.95
CA SER A 262 -20.45 9.32 11.69
C SER A 262 -19.90 10.76 11.64
N HIS A 263 -20.74 11.78 11.92
CA HIS A 263 -20.36 13.20 11.98
C HIS A 263 -19.16 13.53 12.89
N SER A 264 -18.71 12.63 13.77
CA SER A 264 -17.58 12.89 14.69
C SER A 264 -16.44 11.88 14.69
N THR A 265 -16.56 10.71 14.05
CA THR A 265 -15.48 9.70 14.06
C THR A 265 -15.41 8.90 12.76
N VAL A 266 -14.26 8.96 12.07
CA VAL A 266 -13.92 8.12 10.92
C VAL A 266 -13.70 6.68 11.40
N LYS A 267 -14.79 5.93 11.60
CA LYS A 267 -14.73 4.49 11.91
C LYS A 267 -14.63 3.70 10.60
N ALA A 268 -13.81 2.65 10.60
CA ALA A 268 -13.62 1.81 9.42
C ALA A 268 -14.94 1.10 9.01
N PRO A 269 -15.26 1.00 7.71
CA PRO A 269 -16.51 0.37 7.24
C PRO A 269 -16.73 -1.07 7.76
N GLN A 270 -15.65 -1.81 8.02
CA GLN A 270 -15.71 -3.16 8.58
C GLN A 270 -16.36 -3.20 9.97
N LYS A 271 -16.09 -2.20 10.82
CA LYS A 271 -16.70 -2.13 12.16
C LYS A 271 -18.21 -1.89 12.06
N HIS A 272 -18.63 -1.11 11.07
CA HIS A 272 -20.04 -0.90 10.77
C HIS A 272 -20.72 -2.14 10.19
N LEU A 273 -20.02 -2.97 9.40
CA LEU A 273 -20.53 -4.29 9.02
C LEU A 273 -20.85 -5.16 10.23
N ASP A 274 -19.92 -5.24 11.18
CA ASP A 274 -20.11 -6.05 12.38
C ASP A 274 -21.27 -5.55 13.23
N GLU A 275 -21.43 -4.23 13.37
CA GLU A 275 -22.56 -3.60 14.08
C GLU A 275 -23.91 -3.86 13.38
N ILE A 276 -23.96 -3.71 12.05
CA ILE A 276 -25.14 -4.02 11.24
C ILE A 276 -25.47 -5.51 11.38
N TYR A 277 -24.48 -6.37 11.22
CA TYR A 277 -24.62 -7.82 11.27
C TYR A 277 -25.08 -8.30 12.66
N ALA A 278 -24.47 -7.80 13.73
CA ALA A 278 -24.87 -8.11 15.11
C ALA A 278 -26.29 -7.62 15.41
N THR A 279 -26.69 -6.45 14.90
CA THR A 279 -28.06 -5.96 15.04
C THR A 279 -29.05 -6.88 14.32
N VAL A 280 -28.76 -7.20 13.06
CA VAL A 280 -29.62 -8.07 12.25
C VAL A 280 -29.74 -9.44 12.90
N LEU A 281 -28.65 -10.03 13.41
CA LEU A 281 -28.70 -11.30 14.14
C LEU A 281 -29.56 -11.21 15.40
N ARG A 282 -29.40 -10.17 16.23
CA ARG A 282 -30.20 -10.01 17.45
C ARG A 282 -31.70 -9.88 17.16
N GLN A 283 -32.06 -9.16 16.11
CA GLN A 283 -33.46 -8.95 15.71
C GLN A 283 -34.06 -10.11 14.90
N SER A 284 -33.24 -11.04 14.41
CA SER A 284 -33.70 -12.24 13.68
C SER A 284 -33.88 -13.46 14.60
N LEU A 285 -33.49 -13.36 15.88
CA LEU A 285 -33.61 -14.40 16.90
C LEU A 285 -34.73 -14.13 17.93
N THR A 286 -35.49 -13.06 17.72
CA THR A 286 -36.68 -12.65 18.49
C THR A 286 -37.89 -12.66 17.58
#